data_AF-A0A8H6M2D1-F1
#
_entry.id   AF-A0A8H6M2D1-F1
#
_cell.length_a   1.000
_cell.length_b   1.000
_cell.length_c   1.000
_cell.angle_alpha   90.00
_cell.angle_beta   90.00
_cell.angle_gamma   90.00
#
_symmetry.space_group_name_H-M   'P 1'
#
loop_
_entity.id
_entity.type
_entity.pdbx_description
1 polymer ?
#
loop_
_entity_poly.entity_id
_entity_poly.type
_entity_poly.pdbx_seq_one_letter_code
_entity_poly.pdbx_strand_id
1 'polypeptide(L)'
;MDQSGYHFFKFGENMYKGGMVPESMVWYAFALGKMANMEDVLQSVPTADLPVKVPDDMPTESVALVWKTICEYFRDKPDITAATCESAYSVLLMFAPGNELKPFQRRFLTTSKGTFLLKCLQVSGGFTLASLALDKGDRSEAARRYREALELAEGEVVGVFRGREPRPGLEMWIARDVEGMKGEVGRCFGAGGGWVCGVWQGGEWAEEVWEVRESQV
;
A
#
# COMPACT_ATOMS: atom_id res chain seq x y z
N MET A 1 22.40 8.18 -21.48
CA MET A 1 21.00 7.75 -21.20
C MET A 1 20.72 8.12 -19.77
N ASP A 2 19.59 8.79 -19.51
CA ASP A 2 19.16 9.05 -18.14
C ASP A 2 18.82 7.70 -17.47
N GLN A 3 19.53 7.38 -16.40
CA GLN A 3 19.38 6.12 -15.67
C GLN A 3 18.46 6.32 -14.46
N SER A 4 17.43 7.17 -14.53
CA SER A 4 16.54 7.44 -13.40
C SER A 4 15.70 6.21 -13.01
N GLY A 5 15.20 6.16 -11.78
CA GLY A 5 14.27 5.14 -11.32
C GLY A 5 13.02 5.09 -12.21
N TYR A 6 12.56 6.26 -12.67
CA TYR A 6 11.42 6.34 -13.57
C TYR A 6 11.70 5.75 -14.95
N HIS A 7 12.93 5.89 -15.47
CA HIS A 7 13.36 5.20 -16.68
C HIS A 7 13.24 3.66 -16.53
N PHE A 8 13.66 3.11 -15.39
CA PHE A 8 13.52 1.67 -15.11
C PHE A 8 12.07 1.24 -14.95
N PHE A 9 11.21 2.09 -14.39
CA PHE A 9 9.77 1.84 -14.37
C PHE A 9 9.20 1.71 -15.80
N LYS A 10 9.51 2.65 -16.69
CA LYS A 10 9.09 2.59 -18.11
C LYS A 10 9.62 1.36 -18.83
N PHE A 11 10.83 0.91 -18.49
CA PHE A 11 11.37 -0.34 -19.00
C PHE A 11 10.53 -1.55 -18.53
N GLY A 12 10.16 -1.61 -17.25
CA GLY A 12 9.22 -2.59 -16.71
C GLY A 12 7.86 -2.57 -17.41
N GLU A 13 7.31 -1.39 -17.66
CA GLU A 13 6.04 -1.22 -18.40
C GLU A 13 6.11 -1.81 -19.82
N ASN A 14 7.25 -1.67 -20.51
CA ASN A 14 7.44 -2.26 -21.83
C ASN A 14 7.53 -3.80 -21.76
N MET A 15 8.16 -4.34 -20.71
CA MET A 15 8.19 -5.79 -20.46
C MET A 15 6.79 -6.34 -20.20
N TYR A 16 6.02 -5.66 -19.35
CA TYR A 16 4.64 -6.03 -19.06
C TYR A 16 3.77 -6.05 -20.32
N LYS A 17 3.88 -5.01 -21.18
CA LYS A 17 3.19 -4.97 -22.49
C LYS A 17 3.62 -6.10 -23.43
N GLY A 18 4.84 -6.60 -23.29
CA GLY A 18 5.36 -7.76 -24.00
C GLY A 18 4.92 -9.11 -23.42
N GLY A 19 4.11 -9.14 -22.35
CA GLY A 19 3.67 -10.36 -21.67
C GLY A 19 4.68 -10.93 -20.67
N MET A 20 5.79 -10.25 -20.41
CA MET A 20 6.83 -10.65 -19.46
C MET A 20 6.52 -10.11 -18.06
N VAL A 21 5.44 -10.65 -17.47
CA VAL A 21 4.86 -10.13 -16.23
C VAL A 21 5.80 -10.29 -15.02
N PRO A 22 6.37 -11.48 -14.71
CA PRO A 22 7.29 -11.60 -13.58
C PRO A 22 8.55 -10.73 -13.73
N GLU A 23 9.10 -10.63 -14.94
CA GLU A 23 10.26 -9.79 -15.23
C GLU A 23 9.94 -8.30 -15.03
N SER A 24 8.73 -7.85 -15.38
CA SER A 24 8.30 -6.47 -15.13
C SER A 24 8.32 -6.13 -13.63
N MET A 25 7.92 -7.07 -12.77
CA MET A 25 7.91 -6.88 -11.31
C MET A 25 9.31 -6.68 -10.73
N VAL A 26 10.32 -7.36 -11.28
CA VAL A 26 11.74 -7.14 -10.91
C VAL A 26 12.14 -5.70 -11.22
N TRP A 27 11.77 -5.18 -12.38
CA TRP A 27 12.08 -3.80 -12.77
C TRP A 27 11.33 -2.76 -11.95
N TYR A 28 10.08 -3.03 -11.55
CA TYR A 28 9.36 -2.14 -10.65
C TYR A 28 9.99 -2.09 -9.26
N ALA A 29 10.36 -3.24 -8.69
CA ALA A 29 11.06 -3.30 -7.41
C ALA A 29 12.40 -2.54 -7.48
N PHE A 30 13.14 -2.72 -8.57
CA PHE A 30 14.39 -2.00 -8.81
C PHE A 30 14.19 -0.48 -8.96
N ALA A 31 13.18 -0.07 -9.74
CA ALA A 31 12.81 1.34 -9.92
C ALA A 31 12.46 2.01 -8.60
N LEU A 32 11.59 1.38 -7.80
CA LEU A 32 11.20 1.89 -6.49
C LEU A 32 12.41 1.99 -5.56
N GLY A 33 13.25 0.95 -5.53
CA GLY A 33 14.49 0.94 -4.77
C GLY A 33 15.38 2.12 -5.15
N LYS A 34 15.58 2.36 -6.45
CA LYS A 34 16.39 3.48 -6.93
C LYS A 34 15.80 4.83 -6.51
N MET A 35 14.51 5.06 -6.75
CA MET A 35 13.83 6.31 -6.37
C MET A 35 13.96 6.57 -4.86
N ALA A 36 13.64 5.57 -4.05
CA ALA A 36 13.62 5.68 -2.61
C ALA A 36 15.02 5.87 -2.00
N ASN A 37 16.08 5.31 -2.62
CA ASN A 37 17.45 5.41 -2.11
C ASN A 37 18.23 6.61 -2.65
N MET A 38 18.04 6.99 -3.91
CA MET A 38 18.97 7.87 -4.62
C MET A 38 18.34 9.14 -5.20
N GLU A 39 17.02 9.22 -5.29
CA GLU A 39 16.34 10.31 -6.01
C GLU A 39 15.43 11.12 -5.08
N ASP A 40 14.86 12.21 -5.58
CA ASP A 40 13.84 12.95 -4.83
C ASP A 40 12.55 12.10 -4.77
N VAL A 41 12.15 11.71 -3.57
CA VAL A 41 10.93 10.92 -3.35
C VAL A 41 9.66 11.69 -3.70
N LEU A 42 9.74 13.01 -3.84
CA LEU A 42 8.64 13.89 -4.27
C LEU A 42 8.68 14.20 -5.77
N GLN A 43 9.61 13.61 -6.53
CA GLN A 43 9.72 13.80 -7.97
C GLN A 43 8.40 13.43 -8.66
N SER A 44 7.86 14.38 -9.42
CA SER A 44 6.61 14.19 -10.16
C SER A 44 6.77 13.26 -11.36
N VAL A 45 5.70 12.59 -11.74
CA VAL A 45 5.61 11.87 -13.01
C VAL A 45 5.82 12.87 -14.16
N PRO A 46 6.68 12.57 -15.16
CA PRO A 46 6.86 13.43 -16.32
C PRO A 46 5.54 13.66 -17.07
N THR A 47 5.22 14.94 -17.34
CA THR A 47 3.96 15.32 -17.98
C THR A 47 3.78 14.71 -19.37
N ALA A 48 4.88 14.48 -20.09
CA ALA A 48 4.88 13.83 -21.40
C ALA A 48 4.42 12.36 -21.36
N ASP A 49 4.44 11.73 -20.19
CA ASP A 49 4.02 10.34 -20.00
C ASP A 49 2.61 10.20 -19.40
N LEU A 50 1.96 11.32 -19.05
CA LEU A 50 0.60 11.28 -18.53
C LEU A 50 -0.40 10.97 -19.66
N PRO A 51 -1.45 10.17 -19.39
CA PRO A 51 -2.51 9.96 -20.36
C PRO A 51 -3.26 11.27 -20.65
N VAL A 52 -3.89 11.35 -21.82
CA VAL A 52 -4.70 12.52 -22.23
C VAL A 52 -5.78 12.87 -21.19
N LYS A 53 -6.36 11.83 -20.57
CA LYS A 53 -7.26 11.97 -19.41
C LYS A 53 -6.61 11.26 -18.22
N VAL A 54 -6.10 12.05 -17.28
CA VAL A 54 -5.49 11.55 -16.04
C VAL A 54 -6.60 11.09 -15.08
N PRO A 55 -6.58 9.83 -14.61
CA PRO A 55 -7.49 9.38 -13.57
C PRO A 55 -7.31 10.19 -12.27
N ASP A 56 -8.42 10.49 -11.59
CA ASP A 56 -8.39 11.31 -10.36
C ASP A 56 -7.63 10.65 -9.20
N ASP A 57 -7.33 9.35 -9.28
CA ASP A 57 -6.56 8.59 -8.30
C ASP A 57 -5.15 8.21 -8.80
N MET A 58 -4.71 8.73 -9.95
CA MET A 58 -3.34 8.49 -10.44
C MET A 58 -2.34 9.29 -9.59
N PRO A 59 -1.40 8.64 -8.87
CA PRO A 59 -0.44 9.36 -8.05
C PRO A 59 0.42 10.33 -8.85
N THR A 60 0.70 11.49 -8.26
CA THR A 60 1.51 12.54 -8.90
C THR A 60 3.01 12.29 -8.77
N GLU A 61 3.44 11.63 -7.71
CA GLU A 61 4.82 11.27 -7.43
C GLU A 61 5.19 9.96 -8.15
N SER A 62 6.33 9.95 -8.83
CA SER A 62 6.80 8.78 -9.56
C SER A 62 6.93 7.55 -8.67
N VAL A 63 7.45 7.72 -7.44
CA VAL A 63 7.58 6.62 -6.47
C VAL A 63 6.22 6.04 -6.06
N ALA A 64 5.19 6.88 -5.93
CA ALA A 64 3.85 6.43 -5.61
C ALA A 64 3.18 5.73 -6.79
N LEU A 65 3.45 6.16 -8.03
CA LEU A 65 2.93 5.48 -9.23
C LEU A 65 3.51 4.07 -9.37
N VAL A 66 4.83 3.90 -9.18
CA VAL A 66 5.49 2.58 -9.20
C VAL A 66 4.92 1.70 -8.09
N TRP A 67 4.79 2.26 -6.88
CA TRP A 67 4.23 1.55 -5.74
C TRP A 67 2.79 1.07 -5.97
N LYS A 68 1.91 1.96 -6.46
CA LYS A 68 0.54 1.62 -6.83
C LYS A 68 0.49 0.45 -7.82
N THR A 69 1.34 0.50 -8.85
CA THR A 69 1.43 -0.57 -9.86
C THR A 69 1.79 -1.91 -9.22
N ILE A 70 2.77 -1.93 -8.31
CA ILE A 70 3.15 -3.15 -7.58
C ILE A 70 1.96 -3.68 -6.76
N CYS A 71 1.29 -2.82 -5.99
CA CYS A 71 0.14 -3.21 -5.17
C CYS A 71 -1.02 -3.79 -6.00
N GLU A 72 -1.40 -3.12 -7.09
CA GLU A 72 -2.48 -3.60 -7.97
C GLU A 72 -2.13 -4.93 -8.61
N TYR A 73 -0.88 -5.11 -9.04
CA TYR A 73 -0.46 -6.36 -9.65
C TYR A 73 -0.51 -7.53 -8.66
N PHE A 74 -0.12 -7.34 -7.40
CA PHE A 74 -0.29 -8.38 -6.38
C PHE A 74 -1.74 -8.71 -6.05
N ARG A 75 -2.67 -7.76 -6.19
CA ARG A 75 -4.09 -7.96 -5.83
C ARG A 75 -4.93 -8.48 -6.99
N ASP A 76 -4.63 -8.06 -8.22
CA ASP A 76 -5.47 -8.31 -9.39
C ASP A 76 -5.00 -9.52 -10.23
N LYS A 77 -3.76 -9.98 -10.03
CA LYS A 77 -3.12 -11.00 -10.87
C LYS A 77 -2.79 -12.25 -10.04
N PRO A 78 -3.53 -13.37 -10.20
CA PRO A 78 -3.33 -14.57 -9.39
C PRO A 78 -1.98 -15.26 -9.64
N ASP A 79 -1.32 -14.99 -10.76
CA ASP A 79 0.01 -15.47 -11.11
C ASP A 79 1.15 -14.66 -10.44
N ILE A 80 0.84 -13.49 -9.89
CA ILE A 80 1.79 -12.64 -9.17
C ILE A 80 1.69 -12.96 -7.67
N THR A 81 2.67 -13.72 -7.19
CA THR A 81 2.73 -14.21 -5.80
C THR A 81 4.08 -13.92 -5.20
N ALA A 82 4.21 -14.15 -3.88
CA ALA A 82 5.51 -14.09 -3.20
C ALA A 82 6.57 -15.01 -3.84
N ALA A 83 6.17 -16.15 -4.41
CA ALA A 83 7.07 -17.11 -5.02
C ALA A 83 7.50 -16.72 -6.45
N THR A 84 6.59 -16.11 -7.22
CA THR A 84 6.89 -15.73 -8.61
C THR A 84 7.55 -14.37 -8.72
N CYS A 85 7.32 -13.47 -7.74
CA CYS A 85 7.75 -12.08 -7.76
C CYS A 85 8.46 -11.68 -6.45
N GLU A 86 9.42 -12.48 -6.00
CA GLU A 86 10.09 -12.35 -4.69
C GLU A 86 10.66 -10.94 -4.43
N SER A 87 11.30 -10.32 -5.43
CA SER A 87 11.89 -8.98 -5.27
C SER A 87 10.83 -7.91 -4.98
N ALA A 88 9.69 -7.95 -5.68
CA ALA A 88 8.60 -7.01 -5.45
C ALA A 88 7.85 -7.32 -4.14
N TYR A 89 7.70 -8.60 -3.79
CA TYR A 89 7.11 -9.00 -2.52
C TYR A 89 7.97 -8.56 -1.32
N SER A 90 9.30 -8.67 -1.44
CA SER A 90 10.25 -8.17 -0.43
C SER A 90 10.11 -6.67 -0.23
N VAL A 91 9.85 -5.93 -1.31
CA VAL A 91 9.57 -4.50 -1.25
C VAL A 91 8.27 -4.22 -0.48
N LEU A 92 7.19 -4.96 -0.72
CA LEU A 92 5.96 -4.84 0.09
C LEU A 92 6.24 -5.04 1.59
N LEU A 93 7.00 -6.09 1.93
CA LEU A 93 7.36 -6.36 3.32
C LEU A 93 8.14 -5.21 3.95
N MET A 94 9.08 -4.59 3.23
CA MET A 94 9.86 -3.47 3.76
C MET A 94 9.00 -2.25 4.13
N PHE A 95 7.90 -2.03 3.44
CA PHE A 95 6.95 -0.95 3.72
C PHE A 95 5.79 -1.37 4.62
N ALA A 96 5.74 -2.62 5.09
CA ALA A 96 4.68 -3.04 5.99
C ALA A 96 4.67 -2.20 7.29
N PRO A 97 3.48 -1.84 7.82
CA PRO A 97 3.38 -1.25 9.14
C PRO A 97 4.05 -2.11 10.22
N GLY A 98 4.51 -1.49 11.30
CA GLY A 98 5.17 -2.17 12.43
C GLY A 98 6.64 -2.53 12.22
N ASN A 99 7.14 -2.51 10.98
CA ASN A 99 8.56 -2.75 10.71
C ASN A 99 9.44 -1.54 11.09
N GLU A 100 10.65 -1.82 11.58
CA GLU A 100 11.65 -0.79 11.80
C GLU A 100 11.98 -0.07 10.49
N LEU A 101 11.95 1.27 10.53
CA LEU A 101 12.25 2.11 9.37
C LEU A 101 13.67 1.89 8.87
N LYS A 102 13.77 1.41 7.65
CA LYS A 102 15.04 1.24 6.93
C LYS A 102 15.64 2.61 6.58
N PRO A 103 16.98 2.70 6.42
CA PRO A 103 17.64 3.98 6.13
C PRO A 103 17.04 4.75 4.95
N PHE A 104 16.65 4.05 3.88
CA PHE A 104 16.04 4.69 2.71
C PHE A 104 14.65 5.27 2.99
N GLN A 105 13.87 4.66 3.89
CA GLN A 105 12.56 5.16 4.29
C GLN A 105 12.67 6.44 5.11
N ARG A 106 13.80 6.65 5.82
CA ARG A 106 14.04 7.88 6.58
C ARG A 106 14.14 9.12 5.70
N ARG A 107 14.48 8.96 4.41
CA ARG A 107 14.52 10.07 3.43
C ARG A 107 13.13 10.69 3.22
N PHE A 108 12.07 9.91 3.36
CA PHE A 108 10.71 10.41 3.29
C PHE A 108 10.37 11.33 4.47
N LEU A 109 11.01 11.13 5.63
CA LEU A 109 10.71 11.89 6.85
C LEU A 109 11.27 13.33 6.84
N THR A 110 11.95 13.72 5.75
CA THR A 110 12.57 15.05 5.61
C THR A 110 11.56 16.18 5.47
N THR A 111 10.35 15.89 5.01
CA THR A 111 9.27 16.87 4.82
C THR A 111 7.93 16.28 5.25
N SER A 112 6.97 17.13 5.63
CA SER A 112 5.61 16.66 5.95
C SER A 112 4.96 15.92 4.78
N LYS A 113 5.21 16.38 3.54
CA LYS A 113 4.70 15.71 2.33
C LYS A 113 5.35 14.34 2.11
N GLY A 114 6.65 14.22 2.34
CA GLY A 114 7.35 12.94 2.27
C GLY A 114 6.88 11.96 3.35
N THR A 115 6.69 12.44 4.59
CA THR A 115 6.14 11.62 5.68
C THR A 115 4.74 11.12 5.33
N PHE A 116 3.88 12.01 4.81
CA PHE A 116 2.55 11.67 4.34
C PHE A 116 2.60 10.59 3.25
N LEU A 117 3.46 10.78 2.24
CA LEU A 117 3.70 9.82 1.17
C LEU A 117 4.10 8.46 1.71
N LEU A 118 5.12 8.38 2.59
CA LEU A 118 5.55 7.12 3.20
C LEU A 118 4.39 6.42 3.89
N LYS A 119 3.59 7.14 4.68
CA LYS A 119 2.46 6.56 5.39
C LYS A 119 1.39 6.00 4.45
N CYS A 120 1.12 6.67 3.34
CA CYS A 120 0.24 6.14 2.28
C CYS A 120 0.77 4.83 1.67
N LEU A 121 2.09 4.74 1.42
CA LEU A 121 2.71 3.50 0.94
C LEU A 121 2.56 2.38 1.99
N GLN A 122 2.78 2.69 3.27
CA GLN A 122 2.64 1.72 4.36
C GLN A 122 1.19 1.20 4.51
N VAL A 123 0.19 2.08 4.40
CA VAL A 123 -1.24 1.70 4.45
C VAL A 123 -1.58 0.73 3.33
N SER A 124 -1.35 1.13 2.07
CA SER A 124 -1.65 0.29 0.90
C SER A 124 -0.80 -0.99 0.85
N GLY A 125 0.43 -0.96 1.38
CA GLY A 125 1.28 -2.13 1.57
C GLY A 125 0.69 -3.13 2.56
N GLY A 126 0.24 -2.64 3.71
CA GLY A 126 -0.43 -3.46 4.72
C GLY A 126 -1.70 -4.12 4.17
N PHE A 127 -2.53 -3.38 3.45
CA PHE A 127 -3.71 -3.95 2.78
C PHE A 127 -3.35 -5.00 1.73
N THR A 128 -2.33 -4.75 0.91
CA THR A 128 -1.87 -5.74 -0.09
C THR A 128 -1.40 -7.02 0.59
N LEU A 129 -0.63 -6.91 1.67
CA LEU A 129 -0.18 -8.08 2.44
C LEU A 129 -1.34 -8.80 3.11
N ALA A 130 -2.36 -8.08 3.56
CA ALA A 130 -3.57 -8.66 4.14
C ALA A 130 -4.36 -9.49 3.10
N SER A 131 -4.57 -8.96 1.90
CA SER A 131 -5.22 -9.70 0.80
C SER A 131 -4.42 -10.96 0.43
N LEU A 132 -3.10 -10.84 0.29
CA LEU A 132 -2.23 -11.99 -0.02
C LEU A 132 -2.23 -13.06 1.08
N ALA A 133 -2.36 -12.67 2.35
CA ALA A 133 -2.50 -13.61 3.45
C ALA A 133 -3.85 -14.33 3.40
N LEU A 134 -4.92 -13.60 3.09
CA LEU A 134 -6.26 -14.14 2.94
C LEU A 134 -6.34 -15.16 1.79
N ASP A 135 -5.71 -14.87 0.65
CA ASP A 135 -5.65 -15.77 -0.51
C ASP A 135 -4.93 -17.09 -0.18
N LYS A 136 -3.98 -17.05 0.77
CA LYS A 136 -3.29 -18.24 1.30
C LYS A 136 -4.09 -18.98 2.38
N GLY A 137 -5.25 -18.44 2.77
CA GLY A 137 -6.06 -18.96 3.88
C GLY A 137 -5.55 -18.57 5.27
N ASP A 138 -4.50 -17.75 5.38
CA ASP A 138 -3.98 -17.25 6.67
C ASP A 138 -4.82 -16.07 7.16
N ARG A 139 -5.97 -16.40 7.73
CA ARG A 139 -6.93 -15.42 8.26
C ARG A 139 -6.38 -14.62 9.44
N SER A 140 -5.47 -15.20 10.22
CA SER A 140 -4.87 -14.55 11.38
C SER A 140 -3.94 -13.43 10.94
N GLU A 141 -3.02 -13.72 10.02
CA GLU A 141 -2.11 -12.72 9.47
C GLU A 141 -2.89 -11.67 8.66
N ALA A 142 -3.91 -12.06 7.88
CA ALA A 142 -4.77 -11.12 7.19
C ALA A 142 -5.43 -10.12 8.16
N ALA A 143 -6.05 -10.60 9.24
CA ALA A 143 -6.68 -9.75 10.24
C ALA A 143 -5.69 -8.80 10.90
N ARG A 144 -4.49 -9.28 11.24
CA ARG A 144 -3.42 -8.46 11.83
C ARG A 144 -2.99 -7.35 10.87
N ARG A 145 -2.72 -7.68 9.60
CA ARG A 145 -2.30 -6.70 8.58
C ARG A 145 -3.36 -5.67 8.26
N TYR A 146 -4.63 -6.08 8.19
CA TYR A 146 -5.75 -5.15 8.03
C TYR A 146 -5.82 -4.16 9.18
N ARG A 147 -5.72 -4.65 10.42
CA ARG A 147 -5.76 -3.81 11.62
C ARG A 147 -4.64 -2.78 11.62
N GLU A 148 -3.40 -3.21 11.43
CA GLU A 148 -2.23 -2.32 11.42
C GLU A 148 -2.32 -1.25 10.31
N ALA A 149 -2.82 -1.61 9.14
CA ALA A 149 -3.02 -0.68 8.04
C ALA A 149 -4.15 0.33 8.31
N LEU A 150 -5.26 -0.12 8.89
CA LEU A 150 -6.38 0.76 9.29
C LEU A 150 -5.98 1.72 10.40
N GLU A 151 -5.31 1.25 11.44
CA GLU A 151 -4.79 2.09 12.53
C GLU A 151 -3.85 3.16 11.97
N LEU A 152 -3.01 2.80 11.00
CA LEU A 152 -2.11 3.76 10.36
C LEU A 152 -2.87 4.78 9.49
N ALA A 153 -3.92 4.33 8.79
CA ALA A 153 -4.76 5.17 7.95
C ALA A 153 -5.56 6.18 8.80
N GLU A 154 -6.05 5.78 9.98
CA GLU A 154 -6.81 6.61 10.91
C GLU A 154 -5.90 7.46 11.82
N GLY A 155 -4.61 7.13 11.88
CA GLY A 155 -3.60 7.86 12.64
C GLY A 155 -3.35 9.29 12.15
N GLU A 156 -2.57 10.05 12.92
CA GLU A 156 -2.50 11.52 12.76
C GLU A 156 -1.98 12.03 11.42
N VAL A 157 -1.16 11.23 10.73
CA VAL A 157 -0.50 11.65 9.50
C VAL A 157 -1.37 11.42 8.27
N VAL A 158 -2.03 10.26 8.17
CA VAL A 158 -2.91 9.94 7.04
C VAL A 158 -4.30 10.47 7.33
N GLY A 159 -4.85 10.09 8.48
CA GLY A 159 -6.09 10.58 9.07
C GLY A 159 -7.28 10.63 8.12
N VAL A 160 -7.33 9.73 7.12
CA VAL A 160 -8.19 9.72 5.91
C VAL A 160 -9.52 10.48 6.07
N PHE A 161 -9.70 11.77 5.82
CA PHE A 161 -8.80 12.93 5.75
C PHE A 161 -9.47 14.04 6.58
N ARG A 162 -9.60 13.84 7.90
CA ARG A 162 -10.08 14.76 8.94
C ARG A 162 -11.06 15.85 8.46
N GLY A 163 -12.20 15.40 7.93
CA GLY A 163 -13.34 16.27 7.57
C GLY A 163 -13.23 17.01 6.24
N ARG A 164 -12.24 16.69 5.39
CA ARG A 164 -12.15 17.22 4.03
C ARG A 164 -12.14 16.11 2.99
N GLU A 165 -12.52 16.48 1.77
CA GLU A 165 -12.42 15.61 0.61
C GLU A 165 -10.94 15.27 0.29
N PRO A 166 -10.66 14.03 -0.16
CA PRO A 166 -9.36 13.65 -0.65
C PRO A 166 -9.00 14.43 -1.91
N ARG A 167 -7.74 14.86 -2.01
CA ARG A 167 -7.24 15.52 -3.22
C ARG A 167 -7.00 14.49 -4.34
N PRO A 168 -7.06 14.91 -5.62
CA PRO A 168 -6.67 14.05 -6.71
C PRO A 168 -5.24 13.50 -6.54
N GLY A 169 -5.05 12.27 -7.04
CA GLY A 169 -3.82 11.50 -6.99
C GLY A 169 -3.78 10.53 -5.82
N LEU A 170 -2.69 10.56 -5.06
CA LEU A 170 -2.41 9.57 -4.02
C LEU A 170 -3.49 9.55 -2.92
N GLU A 171 -4.01 10.71 -2.50
CA GLU A 171 -5.04 10.74 -1.44
C GLU A 171 -6.33 10.05 -1.89
N MET A 172 -6.79 10.33 -3.11
CA MET A 172 -7.96 9.69 -3.69
C MET A 172 -7.78 8.17 -3.81
N TRP A 173 -6.58 7.72 -4.22
CA TRP A 173 -6.28 6.28 -4.29
C TRP A 173 -6.35 5.64 -2.90
N ILE A 174 -5.70 6.23 -1.89
CA ILE A 174 -5.71 5.68 -0.53
C ILE A 174 -7.11 5.73 0.09
N ALA A 175 -7.90 6.77 -0.15
CA ALA A 175 -9.29 6.83 0.31
C ALA A 175 -10.11 5.64 -0.22
N ARG A 176 -10.03 5.39 -1.53
CA ARG A 176 -10.68 4.24 -2.19
C ARG A 176 -10.17 2.91 -1.64
N ASP A 177 -8.87 2.80 -1.40
CA ASP A 177 -8.25 1.59 -0.85
C ASP A 177 -8.79 1.30 0.56
N VAL A 178 -8.87 2.32 1.43
CA VAL A 178 -9.42 2.19 2.78
C VAL A 178 -10.91 1.81 2.74
N GLU A 179 -11.71 2.46 1.91
CA GLU A 179 -13.14 2.15 1.77
C GLU A 179 -13.37 0.72 1.26
N GLY A 180 -12.63 0.31 0.24
CA GLY A 180 -12.67 -1.05 -0.31
C GLY A 180 -12.35 -2.09 0.76
N MET A 181 -11.27 -1.87 1.51
CA MET A 181 -10.80 -2.83 2.52
C MET A 181 -11.70 -2.90 3.77
N LYS A 182 -12.35 -1.79 4.17
CA LYS A 182 -13.39 -1.83 5.22
C LYS A 182 -14.54 -2.77 4.80
N GLY A 183 -14.90 -2.78 3.52
CA GLY A 183 -15.87 -3.73 2.97
C GLY A 183 -15.40 -5.18 3.01
N GLU A 184 -14.14 -5.45 2.67
CA GLU A 184 -13.58 -6.81 2.67
C GLU A 184 -13.49 -7.42 4.07
N VAL A 185 -13.04 -6.64 5.05
CA VAL A 185 -12.97 -7.07 6.46
C VAL A 185 -14.36 -7.47 6.97
N GLY A 186 -15.39 -6.66 6.68
CA GLY A 186 -16.77 -6.98 7.05
C GLY A 186 -17.29 -8.30 6.45
N ARG A 187 -16.89 -8.61 5.21
CA ARG A 187 -17.25 -9.88 4.54
C ARG A 187 -16.50 -11.08 5.10
N CYS A 188 -15.21 -10.94 5.36
CA CYS A 188 -14.34 -12.08 5.69
C CYS A 188 -14.42 -12.49 7.17
N PHE A 189 -14.74 -11.54 8.06
CA PHE A 189 -14.72 -11.76 9.51
C PHE A 189 -16.11 -11.66 10.18
N GLY A 190 -17.16 -11.36 9.41
CA GLY A 190 -18.57 -11.43 9.82
C GLY A 190 -19.11 -10.21 10.56
N ALA A 191 -20.37 -9.85 10.30
CA ALA A 191 -21.08 -8.72 10.94
C ALA A 191 -21.44 -8.96 12.43
N GLY A 192 -21.27 -10.18 12.94
CA GLY A 192 -21.48 -10.56 14.34
C GLY A 192 -20.19 -10.68 15.16
N GLY A 193 -19.03 -10.65 14.49
CA GLY A 193 -17.77 -10.32 15.15
C GLY A 193 -17.76 -8.80 15.26
N GLY A 194 -18.26 -8.28 16.38
CA GLY A 194 -18.26 -6.85 16.63
C GLY A 194 -16.85 -6.32 16.43
N TRP A 195 -16.60 -5.67 15.30
CA TRP A 195 -15.68 -4.56 15.29
C TRP A 195 -16.40 -3.47 16.08
N VAL A 196 -16.30 -3.56 17.40
CA VAL A 196 -16.29 -2.36 18.21
C VAL A 196 -14.99 -1.67 17.82
N CYS A 197 -15.02 -0.95 16.68
CA CYS A 197 -14.34 0.33 16.67
C CYS A 197 -14.85 0.99 17.93
N GLY A 198 -13.98 1.20 18.94
CA GLY A 198 -14.35 1.79 20.23
C GLY A 198 -15.44 2.83 19.98
N VAL A 199 -16.64 2.61 20.52
CA VAL A 199 -17.65 3.67 20.51
C VAL A 199 -16.95 4.80 21.26
N TRP A 200 -16.62 5.87 20.54
CA TRP A 200 -16.00 7.04 21.11
C TRP A 200 -17.05 7.72 22.00
N GLN A 201 -17.16 7.28 23.25
CA GLN A 201 -17.93 7.92 24.29
C GLN A 201 -16.95 8.55 25.27
N GLY A 202 -16.71 9.85 25.12
CA GLY A 202 -16.13 10.65 26.19
C GLY A 202 -14.61 10.57 26.39
N GLY A 203 -13.82 10.05 25.45
CA GLY A 203 -12.37 10.31 25.40
C GLY A 203 -11.41 9.33 26.07
N GLU A 204 -11.82 8.09 26.40
CA GLU A 204 -10.89 7.02 26.83
C GLU A 204 -11.17 5.68 26.12
N TRP A 205 -10.12 4.86 25.92
CA TRP A 205 -10.18 3.53 25.32
C TRP A 205 -10.29 2.45 26.40
N ALA A 206 -11.21 1.49 26.25
CA ALA A 206 -11.25 0.29 27.09
C ALA A 206 -10.60 -0.90 26.36
N GLU A 207 -9.62 -1.56 27.00
CA GLU A 207 -9.02 -2.80 26.51
C GLU A 207 -9.92 -4.00 26.84
N GLU A 208 -10.41 -4.72 25.82
CA GLU A 208 -10.90 -6.09 25.99
C GLU A 208 -10.00 -7.06 25.23
N VAL A 209 -9.51 -8.05 25.96
CA VAL A 209 -8.61 -9.12 25.51
C VAL A 209 -9.40 -10.12 24.66
N TRP A 210 -8.89 -10.44 23.47
CA TRP A 210 -9.47 -11.46 22.59
C TRP A 210 -8.93 -12.85 22.94
N GLU A 211 -9.80 -13.73 23.43
CA GLU A 211 -9.52 -15.17 23.49
C GLU A 211 -10.08 -15.81 22.20
N VAL A 212 -9.17 -16.30 21.34
CA VAL A 212 -9.56 -17.04 20.12
C VAL A 212 -10.13 -18.38 20.56
N ARG A 213 -11.46 -18.55 20.48
CA ARG A 213 -12.07 -19.87 20.57
C ARG A 213 -11.78 -20.62 19.27
N GLU A 214 -10.80 -21.53 19.32
CA GLU A 214 -10.69 -22.63 18.37
C GLU A 214 -11.98 -23.46 18.41
N SER A 215 -12.90 -23.19 17.49
CA SER A 215 -14.03 -24.08 17.27
C SER A 215 -13.55 -25.25 16.42
N GLN A 216 -13.32 -26.39 17.07
CA GLN A 216 -13.38 -27.71 16.46
C GLN A 216 -14.72 -27.87 15.72
N VAL A 217 -14.68 -28.11 14.41
CA VAL A 217 -15.41 -29.19 13.68
C VAL A 217 -14.66 -29.49 12.40
#